data_AF-A0A7V5E8P6-F1
#
_entry.id   AF-A0A7V5E8P6-F1
#
_cell.length_a   1.000
_cell.length_b   1.000
_cell.length_c   1.000
_cell.angle_alpha   90.00
_cell.angle_beta   90.00
_cell.angle_gamma   90.00
#
_symmetry.space_group_name_H-M   'P 1'
#
loop_
_entity.id
_entity.type
_entity.pdbx_description
1 polymer ?
#
loop_
_entity_poly.entity_id
_entity_poly.type
_entity_poly.pdbx_seq_one_letter_code
_entity_poly.pdbx_strand_id
1 'polypeptide(L)' 'MTETYGICLFESVNHALRAEKEVLKKGIPAKLIPVPRSLSSDCGICLRYPIAFHT' A
#
# COMPACT_ATOMS: atom_id res chain seq x y z
N MET A 1 10.89 -5.44 -17.82
CA MET A 1 10.65 -4.06 -17.35
C MET A 1 10.36 -4.14 -15.86
N THR A 2 11.15 -3.49 -15.02
CA THR A 2 10.97 -3.47 -13.56
C THR A 2 9.95 -2.39 -13.19
N GLU A 3 8.70 -2.79 -13.02
CA GLU A 3 7.68 -1.86 -12.51
C GLU A 3 8.01 -1.49 -11.06
N THR A 4 8.11 -0.18 -10.81
CA THR A 4 8.48 0.37 -9.49
C THR A 4 7.23 0.74 -8.72
N TYR A 5 7.11 0.19 -7.51
CA TYR A 5 5.95 0.40 -6.64
C TYR A 5 6.39 0.98 -5.30
N GLY A 6 5.54 1.84 -4.75
CA GLY A 6 5.62 2.34 -3.39
C GLY A 6 4.93 1.39 -2.42
N ILE A 7 5.43 1.34 -1.19
CA ILE A 7 4.87 0.58 -0.08
C ILE A 7 4.59 1.56 1.06
N CYS A 8 3.36 1.59 1.55
CA CYS A 8 2.98 2.34 2.75
C CYS A 8 2.74 1.35 3.90
N LEU A 9 3.47 1.55 5.00
CA LEU A 9 3.27 0.80 6.25
C LEU A 9 2.25 1.53 7.12
N PHE A 10 1.51 0.76 7.92
CA PHE A 10 0.50 1.28 8.83
C PHE A 10 0.71 0.72 10.23
N GLU A 11 0.37 1.48 11.25
CA GLU A 11 0.44 1.01 12.64
C GLU A 11 -0.60 -0.09 12.94
N SER A 12 -1.67 -0.18 12.15
CA SER A 12 -2.71 -1.20 12.32
C SER A 12 -3.32 -1.65 11.00
N VAL A 13 -3.86 -2.87 10.99
CA VAL A 13 -4.64 -3.44 9.88
C VAL A 13 -5.84 -2.54 9.53
N ASN A 14 -6.51 -1.98 10.55
CA ASN A 14 -7.66 -1.11 10.36
C ASN A 14 -7.29 0.18 9.61
N HIS A 15 -6.12 0.76 9.88
CA HIS A 15 -5.62 1.92 9.15
C HIS A 15 -5.32 1.57 7.69
N ALA A 16 -4.70 0.42 7.44
CA ALA A 16 -4.39 -0.04 6.09
C ALA A 16 -5.66 -0.27 5.25
N LEU A 17 -6.69 -0.92 5.83
CA LEU A 17 -8.00 -1.14 5.19
C LEU A 17 -8.74 0.16 4.88
N ARG A 18 -8.68 1.14 5.79
CA ARG A 18 -9.28 2.47 5.56
C ARG A 18 -8.54 3.19 4.44
N ALA A 19 -7.21 3.18 4.46
CA ALA A 19 -6.39 3.83 3.44
C ALA A 19 -6.68 3.26 2.05
N GLU A 20 -6.73 1.93 1.89
CA GLU A 20 -7.07 1.27 0.62
C GLU A 20 -8.41 1.77 0.07
N LYS A 21 -9.45 1.82 0.90
CA LYS A 21 -10.77 2.33 0.48
C LYS A 21 -10.70 3.78 0.01
N GLU A 22 -10.00 4.65 0.74
CA GLU A 22 -9.92 6.07 0.40
C GLU A 22 -9.11 6.34 -0.87
N VAL A 23 -8.02 5.60 -1.10
CA VAL A 23 -7.23 5.78 -2.34
C VAL A 23 -7.96 5.21 -3.55
N LEU A 24 -8.65 4.07 -3.41
CA LEU A 24 -9.48 3.51 -4.48
C LEU A 24 -10.64 4.45 -4.85
N LYS A 25 -11.28 5.09 -3.86
CA LYS A 25 -12.29 6.14 -4.11
C LYS A 25 -11.75 7.33 -4.89
N LYS A 26 -10.46 7.64 -4.73
CA LYS A 26 -9.76 8.71 -5.46
C LYS A 26 -9.25 8.26 -6.84
N GLY A 27 -9.54 7.02 -7.26
CA GLY A 27 -9.07 6.47 -8.53
C GLY A 27 -7.59 6.07 -8.52
N ILE A 28 -6.96 6.01 -7.35
CA ILE A 28 -5.57 5.61 -7.20
C ILE A 28 -5.54 4.07 -7.10
N PRO A 29 -5.03 3.34 -8.11
CA PRO A 29 -4.83 1.91 -8.02
C PRO A 29 -3.88 1.57 -6.87
N ALA A 30 -4.42 0.94 -5.84
CA ALA A 30 -3.65 0.44 -4.72
C ALA A 30 -4.19 -0.92 -4.26
N LYS A 31 -3.34 -1.72 -3.64
CA LYS A 31 -3.69 -3.05 -3.15
C LYS A 31 -2.98 -3.36 -1.84
N LEU A 32 -3.71 -3.88 -0.87
CA LEU A 32 -3.12 -4.45 0.33
C LEU A 32 -2.40 -5.76 0.01
N ILE A 33 -1.16 -5.85 0.46
CA ILE A 33 -0.32 -7.04 0.35
C ILE A 33 0.28 -7.37 1.72
N PRO A 34 0.63 -8.63 2.00
CA PRO A 34 1.42 -8.95 3.18
C PRO A 34 2.76 -8.20 3.12
N VAL A 35 3.21 -7.70 4.27
CA VAL A 35 4.48 -6.97 4.35
C VAL A 35 5.61 -7.89 3.87
N PRO A 36 6.48 -7.43 2.94
CA PRO A 36 7.65 -8.20 2.53
C PRO A 36 8.51 -8.55 3.73
N ARG A 37 9.03 -9.77 3.82
CA ARG A 37 9.86 -10.22 4.97
C ARG A 37 11.09 -9.36 5.26
N SER A 38 11.54 -8.56 4.28
CA SER A 38 12.64 -7.60 4.43
C SER A 38 12.25 -6.31 5.17
N LEU A 39 10.96 -6.03 5.32
CA LEU A 39 10.42 -4.92 6.10
C LEU A 39 9.73 -5.49 7.35
N SER A 40 10.26 -5.23 8.54
CA SER A 40 9.61 -5.63 9.79
C SER A 40 8.51 -4.62 10.14
N SER A 41 7.24 -5.05 10.10
CA SER A 41 6.09 -4.22 10.52
C SER A 41 5.09 -5.07 11.29
N ASP A 42 4.71 -4.62 12.49
CA ASP A 42 3.82 -5.35 13.43
C ASP A 42 2.42 -5.62 12.86
N CYS A 43 1.95 -4.80 11.92
CA CYS A 43 0.61 -4.92 11.34
C CYS A 43 0.45 -6.05 10.32
N GLY A 44 1.54 -6.66 9.84
CA GLY A 44 1.54 -7.77 8.87
C GLY A 44 1.06 -7.44 7.44
N ILE A 45 0.44 -6.27 7.21
CA ILE A 45 -0.04 -5.83 5.89
C ILE A 45 0.42 -4.41 5.53
N CYS A 46 0.68 -4.18 4.25
CA CYS A 46 1.04 -2.87 3.72
C CYS A 46 0.26 -2.56 2.45
N LEU A 47 0.16 -1.27 2.12
CA LEU A 47 -0.50 -0.81 0.91
C LEU A 47 0.54 -0.63 -0.19
N ARG A 48 0.39 -1.35 -1.30
CA ARG A 48 1.19 -1.19 -2.51
C ARG A 48 0.47 -0.28 -3.49
N TYR A 49 1.20 0.69 -4.05
CA TYR A 49 0.70 1.62 -5.05
C TYR A 49 1.80 1.91 -6.10
N PRO A 50 1.47 2.25 -7.35
CA PRO A 50 2.48 2.59 -8.37
C PRO A 50 3.11 3.96 -8.08
N ILE A 51 4.40 4.13 -8.36
CA ILE A 51 5.12 5.40 -8.11
C ILE A 51 4.98 6.39 -9.28
N ALA A 52 4.62 5.92 -10.47
CA ALA A 52 4.40 6.77 -11.65
C ALA A 52 2.91 7.13 -11.77
N PHE A 53 2.46 8.10 -10.98
CA PHE A 53 1.20 8.80 -11.24
C PHE A 53 1.51 10.09 -12.00
N HIS A 54 1.25 10.10 -13.30
CA HIS A 54 1.24 11.35 -14.06
C HIS A 54 -0.01 12.13 -13.63
N THR A 55 0.18 13.27 -12.95
CA THR A 55 -0.89 14.24 -12.67
C THR A 55 -1.20 15.04 -13.92
#